data_AF-A0A8D0SZZ1-F1
#
_entry.id   AF-A0A8D0SZZ1-F1
#
_cell.length_a   1.000
_cell.length_b   1.000
_cell.length_c   1.000
_cell.angle_alpha   90.00
_cell.angle_beta   90.00
_cell.angle_gamma   90.00
#
_symmetry.space_group_name_H-M   'P 1'
#
loop_
_entity.id
_entity.type
_entity.pdbx_description
1 polymer ?
#
loop_
_entity_poly.entity_id
_entity_poly.type
_entity_poly.pdbx_seq_one_letter_code
_entity_poly.pdbx_strand_id
1 'polypeptide(L)'
;MCLSAICIFSLEKCLFRSFAHFSIGLLAFLLLSCICCLYILEIKSLSVASFETIFSHSVTCLFGFFMGSFAVQKLVSLIRTRWFIFAFISVALGD
;
A
#
# COMPACT_ATOMS: atom_id res chain seq x y z
N MET A 1 25.51 13.54 -8.06
CA MET A 1 24.69 13.24 -6.85
C MET A 1 23.29 13.85 -6.92
N CYS A 2 23.11 15.05 -7.50
CA CYS A 2 21.84 15.78 -7.48
C CYS A 2 20.66 15.11 -8.22
N LEU A 3 20.89 14.57 -9.43
CA LEU A 3 19.81 13.98 -10.26
C LEU A 3 19.17 12.74 -9.61
N SER A 4 19.99 11.90 -8.97
CA SER A 4 19.53 10.68 -8.28
C SER A 4 18.69 11.02 -7.04
N ALA A 5 19.11 12.03 -6.26
CA ALA A 5 18.34 12.51 -5.12
C ALA A 5 16.98 13.09 -5.54
N ILE A 6 16.93 13.88 -6.62
CA ILE A 6 15.68 14.43 -7.16
C ILE A 6 14.76 13.31 -7.68
N CYS A 7 15.32 12.31 -8.36
CA CYS A 7 14.56 11.17 -8.87
C CYS A 7 13.91 10.37 -7.73
N ILE A 8 14.67 10.02 -6.68
CA ILE A 8 14.15 9.29 -5.50
C ILE A 8 13.12 10.12 -4.74
N PHE A 9 13.34 11.43 -4.61
CA PHE A 9 12.39 12.34 -3.96
C PHE A 9 11.05 12.40 -4.71
N SER A 10 11.11 12.56 -6.03
CA SER A 10 9.94 12.56 -6.90
C SER A 10 9.22 11.21 -6.88
N LEU A 11 9.97 10.10 -6.94
CA LEU A 11 9.43 8.74 -6.90
C LEU A 11 8.59 8.50 -5.64
N GLU A 12 9.11 8.84 -4.45
CA GLU A 12 8.33 8.64 -3.21
C GLU A 12 7.07 9.51 -3.18
N LYS A 13 7.14 10.77 -3.62
CA LYS A 13 5.97 11.65 -3.62
C LYS A 13 4.88 11.10 -4.54
N CYS A 14 5.26 10.57 -5.70
CA CYS A 14 4.35 9.89 -6.61
C CYS A 14 3.79 8.59 -6.01
N LEU A 15 4.64 7.76 -5.39
CA LEU A 15 4.23 6.51 -4.73
C LEU A 15 3.25 6.76 -3.59
N PHE A 16 3.51 7.76 -2.73
CA PHE A 16 2.65 8.09 -1.59
C PHE A 16 1.27 8.58 -2.05
N ARG A 17 1.23 9.43 -3.07
CA ARG A 17 -0.03 9.88 -3.67
C ARG A 17 -0.81 8.74 -4.32
N SER A 18 -0.13 7.91 -5.10
CA SER A 18 -0.73 6.73 -5.73
C SER A 18 -1.27 5.75 -4.69
N PHE A 19 -0.51 5.49 -3.63
CA PHE A 19 -0.92 4.61 -2.55
C PHE A 19 -2.13 5.14 -1.77
N ALA A 20 -2.18 6.44 -1.48
CA ALA A 20 -3.34 7.03 -0.83
C ALA A 20 -4.61 6.86 -1.67
N HIS A 21 -4.54 7.17 -2.98
CA HIS A 21 -5.68 6.98 -3.89
C HIS A 21 -6.07 5.51 -4.02
N PHE A 22 -5.10 4.61 -4.18
CA PHE A 22 -5.33 3.18 -4.27
C PHE A 22 -5.94 2.62 -2.99
N SER A 23 -5.43 3.01 -1.82
CA SER A 23 -5.93 2.58 -0.52
C SER A 23 -7.35 3.06 -0.26
N ILE A 24 -7.71 4.28 -0.68
CA ILE A 24 -9.08 4.80 -0.54
C ILE A 24 -10.04 4.03 -1.44
N GLY A 25 -9.68 3.81 -2.71
CA GLY A 25 -10.50 3.04 -3.65
C GLY A 25 -10.68 1.59 -3.20
N LEU A 26 -9.61 0.98 -2.69
CA LEU A 26 -9.64 -0.38 -2.14
C LEU A 26 -10.53 -0.47 -0.90
N LEU A 27 -10.42 0.49 0.04
CA LEU A 27 -11.26 0.54 1.24
C LEU A 27 -12.73 0.68 0.87
N ALA A 28 -13.06 1.58 -0.07
CA ALA A 28 -14.43 1.76 -0.55
C ALA A 28 -14.99 0.51 -1.22
N PHE A 29 -14.19 -0.17 -2.05
CA PHE A 29 -14.57 -1.43 -2.68
C PHE A 29 -14.82 -2.54 -1.65
N LEU A 30 -13.96 -2.65 -0.63
CA LEU A 30 -14.09 -3.65 0.42
C LEU A 30 -15.29 -3.39 1.34
N LEU A 31 -15.56 -2.11 1.66
CA LEU A 31 -16.76 -1.69 2.39
C LEU A 31 -18.03 -2.03 1.60
N LEU A 32 -18.07 -1.67 0.31
CA LEU A 32 -19.22 -1.95 -0.54
C LEU A 32 -19.44 -3.46 -0.72
N SER A 33 -18.36 -4.22 -0.93
CA SER A 33 -18.47 -5.68 -1.03
C SER A 33 -18.97 -6.27 0.29
N CYS A 34 -18.49 -5.80 1.45
CA CYS A 34 -18.95 -6.23 2.76
C CYS A 34 -20.44 -5.93 3.00
N ILE A 35 -20.94 -4.75 2.62
CA ILE A 35 -22.37 -4.43 2.72
C ILE A 35 -23.20 -5.35 1.81
N CYS A 36 -22.76 -5.55 0.57
CA CYS A 36 -23.41 -6.49 -0.36
C CYS A 36 -23.40 -7.93 0.19
N CYS A 37 -22.29 -8.35 0.82
CA CYS A 37 -22.14 -9.64 1.50
C CYS A 37 -23.20 -9.79 2.60
N LEU A 38 -23.31 -8.80 3.48
CA LEU A 38 -24.27 -8.81 4.59
C LEU A 38 -25.72 -8.81 4.09
N TYR A 39 -26.03 -8.03 3.05
CA TYR A 39 -27.36 -8.00 2.45
C TYR A 39 -27.75 -9.33 1.78
N ILE A 40 -26.82 -9.95 1.06
CA ILE A 40 -27.02 -11.28 0.46
C ILE A 40 -27.17 -12.34 1.55
N LEU A 41 -26.37 -12.24 2.62
CA LEU A 41 -26.43 -13.16 3.76
C LEU A 41 -27.78 -13.09 4.49
N GLU A 42 -28.30 -11.88 4.66
CA GLU A 42 -29.61 -11.62 5.27
C GLU A 42 -30.77 -12.21 4.44
N ILE A 43 -30.69 -12.12 3.11
CA ILE A 43 -31.72 -12.66 2.20
C ILE A 43 -31.54 -14.16 1.95
N LYS A 44 -30.31 -14.67 1.94
CA LYS A 44 -29.95 -15.99 1.42
C LYS A 44 -29.14 -16.76 2.45
N SER A 45 -29.79 -17.12 3.55
CA SER A 45 -29.24 -17.94 4.65
C SER A 45 -28.67 -19.32 4.23
N LEU A 46 -28.76 -19.74 2.95
CA LEU A 46 -28.46 -21.11 2.51
C LEU A 46 -27.16 -21.28 1.70
N SER A 47 -26.49 -20.22 1.23
CA SER A 47 -25.23 -20.32 0.46
C SER A 47 -24.04 -19.62 1.14
N VAL A 48 -23.97 -19.75 2.47
CA VAL A 48 -22.97 -19.09 3.32
C VAL A 48 -21.56 -19.67 3.08
N ALA A 49 -21.43 -20.99 3.01
CA ALA A 49 -20.12 -21.66 2.99
C ALA A 49 -19.25 -21.34 1.74
N SER A 50 -19.85 -21.28 0.55
CA SER A 50 -19.12 -20.94 -0.68
C SER A 50 -18.81 -19.45 -0.80
N PHE A 51 -19.61 -18.62 -0.15
CA PHE A 51 -19.44 -17.17 -0.19
C PHE A 51 -18.37 -16.71 0.79
N GLU A 52 -18.33 -17.27 2.00
CA GLU A 52 -17.27 -17.01 2.99
C GLU A 52 -15.88 -17.38 2.48
N THR A 53 -15.76 -18.46 1.71
CA THR A 53 -14.48 -18.91 1.13
C THR A 53 -13.99 -17.97 0.02
N ILE A 54 -14.87 -17.48 -0.86
CA ILE A 54 -14.51 -16.50 -1.90
C ILE A 54 -14.16 -15.14 -1.28
N PHE A 55 -14.96 -14.70 -0.30
CA PHE A 55 -14.74 -13.41 0.38
C PHE A 55 -13.42 -13.41 1.17
N SER A 56 -13.18 -14.46 1.97
CA SER A 56 -11.94 -14.60 2.74
C SER A 56 -10.69 -14.66 1.85
N HIS A 57 -10.76 -15.35 0.71
CA HIS A 57 -9.66 -15.39 -0.26
C HIS A 57 -9.43 -14.01 -0.90
N SER A 58 -10.50 -13.29 -1.26
CA SER A 58 -10.41 -11.93 -1.79
C SER A 58 -9.75 -10.98 -0.79
N VAL A 59 -10.20 -10.98 0.47
CA VAL A 59 -9.63 -10.16 1.55
C VAL A 59 -8.17 -10.51 1.77
N THR A 60 -7.81 -11.80 1.78
CA THR A 60 -6.43 -12.26 1.97
C THR A 60 -5.52 -11.82 0.83
N CYS A 61 -5.98 -11.93 -0.42
CA CYS A 61 -5.22 -11.49 -1.59
C CYS A 61 -5.00 -9.97 -1.59
N LEU A 62 -6.07 -9.20 -1.32
CA LEU A 62 -6.00 -7.75 -1.20
C LEU A 62 -5.09 -7.30 -0.05
N PHE A 63 -5.15 -8.00 1.08
CA PHE A 63 -4.27 -7.75 2.22
C PHE A 63 -2.80 -8.02 1.86
N GLY A 64 -2.52 -9.11 1.14
CA GLY A 64 -1.19 -9.40 0.62
C GLY A 64 -0.67 -8.30 -0.32
N PHE A 65 -1.51 -7.83 -1.24
CA PHE A 65 -1.15 -6.72 -2.15
C PHE A 65 -0.87 -5.41 -1.39
N PHE A 66 -1.69 -5.10 -0.39
CA PHE A 66 -1.52 -3.93 0.46
C PHE A 66 -0.22 -4.00 1.26
N MET A 67 0.07 -5.15 1.89
CA MET A 67 1.30 -5.38 2.64
C MET A 67 2.54 -5.29 1.74
N GLY A 68 2.49 -5.84 0.52
CA GLY A 68 3.56 -5.71 -0.47
C GLY A 68 3.82 -4.25 -0.86
N SER A 69 2.77 -3.50 -1.17
CA SER A 69 2.86 -2.07 -1.50
C SER A 69 3.38 -1.21 -0.34
N PHE A 70 3.00 -1.57 0.89
CA PHE A 70 3.48 -0.93 2.11
C PHE A 70 4.97 -1.23 2.36
N ALA A 71 5.40 -2.48 2.17
CA ALA A 71 6.81 -2.87 2.29
C ALA A 71 7.69 -2.12 1.30
N VAL A 72 7.25 -1.99 0.04
CA VAL A 72 7.95 -1.21 -1.00
C VAL A 72 8.06 0.26 -0.61
N GLN A 73 6.97 0.88 -0.13
CA GLN A 73 7.02 2.27 0.35
C GLN A 73 7.99 2.46 1.51
N LYS A 74 7.98 1.54 2.48
CA LYS A 74 8.88 1.58 3.64
C LYS A 74 10.34 1.41 3.22
N LEU A 75 10.62 0.56 2.23
CA LEU A 75 11.95 0.39 1.65
C LEU A 75 12.42 1.69 0.97
N VAL A 76 11.57 2.32 0.15
CA VAL A 76 11.89 3.59 -0.53
C VAL A 76 12.18 4.70 0.48
N SER A 77 11.36 4.81 1.53
CA SER A 77 11.58 5.76 2.63
C SER A 77 12.91 5.51 3.38
N LEU A 78 13.28 4.25 3.57
CA LEU A 78 14.52 3.86 4.22
C LEU A 78 15.76 4.12 3.34
N ILE A 79 15.67 3.90 2.03
CA ILE A 79 16.73 4.24 1.07
C ILE A 79 17.00 5.74 1.09
N ARG A 80 15.95 6.56 1.12
CA ARG A 80 16.05 8.02 1.22
C ARG A 80 16.83 8.46 2.45
N THR A 81 16.44 8.01 3.63
CA THR A 81 17.08 8.42 4.89
C THR A 81 18.56 8.05 4.92
N ARG A 82 18.91 6.85 4.43
CA ARG A 82 20.31 6.41 4.30
C ARG A 82 21.12 7.28 3.32
N TRP A 83 20.54 7.65 2.19
CA TRP A 83 21.17 8.56 1.22
C TRP A 83 21.41 9.96 1.80
N PHE A 84 20.45 10.50 2.56
CA PHE A 84 20.64 11.79 3.24
C PHE A 84 21.80 11.74 4.24
N ILE A 85 21.88 10.68 5.06
CA ILE A 85 22.98 10.51 6.02
C ILE A 85 24.33 10.47 5.29
N PHE A 86 24.43 9.73 4.19
CA PHE A 86 25.66 9.67 3.41
C PHE A 86 26.04 11.03 2.83
N ALA A 87 25.08 11.81 2.33
CA ALA A 87 25.32 13.16 1.85
C ALA A 87 25.83 14.10 2.96
N PHE A 88 25.26 14.02 4.17
CA PHE A 88 25.74 14.77 5.33
C PHE A 88 27.19 14.40 5.71
N ILE A 89 27.53 13.11 5.71
CA ILE A 89 28.89 12.63 6.00
C ILE A 89 29.89 13.12 4.95
N SER A 90 29.53 13.07 3.66
CA SER A 90 30.40 13.57 2.59
C SER A 90 30.64 15.07 2.67
N VAL A 91 29.67 15.86 3.15
CA VAL A 91 29.85 17.30 3.39
C VAL A 91 30.76 17.54 4.59
N ALA A 92 30.56 16.82 5.70
CA ALA A 92 31.36 16.99 6.91
C ALA A 92 32.82 16.50 6.80
N LEU A 93 33.09 15.56 5.89
CA LEU A 93 34.43 15.03 5.61
C LEU A 93 35.15 15.79 4.47
N GLY A 94 34.47 16.75 3.83
CA GLY A 94 34.96 17.50 2.68
C GLY A 94 35.71 18.79 3.01
N ASP A 95 36.02 19.04 4.29
CA ASP A 95 36.94 20.05 4.82
C ASP A 95 38.13 19.37 5.51
#